data_AF-D1AHM4-F1
#
_entry.id   AF-D1AHM4-F1
#
_cell.length_a   1.000
_cell.length_b   1.000
_cell.length_c   1.000
_cell.angle_alpha   90.00
_cell.angle_beta   90.00
_cell.angle_gamma   90.00
#
_symmetry.space_group_name_H-M   'P 1'
#
loop_
_entity.id
_entity.type
_entity.pdbx_description
1 polymer ?
#
loop_
_entity_poly.entity_id
_entity_poly.type
_entity_poly.pdbx_seq_one_letter_code
_entity_poly.pdbx_strand_id
1 'polypeptide(L)' 'MAKDHNEFTLTVPELAEIMGRSEQYVRLAMERGEINVGSCRDNGKGKRNSYLISKKLVEDFLGDITDKLNEIRNR' A
#
# COMPACT_ATOMS: atom_id res chain seq x y z
N MET A 1 7.42 -17.75 4.69
CA MET A 1 7.66 -16.83 3.57
C MET A 1 8.18 -15.55 4.20
N ALA A 2 9.49 -15.33 4.17
CA ALA A 2 10.08 -14.12 4.74
C ALA A 2 9.41 -12.93 4.04
N LYS A 3 8.90 -11.98 4.83
CA LYS A 3 8.44 -10.71 4.29
C LYS A 3 9.70 -9.92 3.95
N ASP A 4 10.30 -10.22 2.80
CA ASP A 4 11.36 -9.37 2.26
C ASP A 4 10.72 -8.01 2.00
N HIS A 5 10.94 -7.07 2.92
CA HIS A 5 10.50 -5.70 2.77
C HIS A 5 11.29 -5.10 1.61
N ASN A 6 10.69 -5.14 0.43
CA ASN A 6 11.25 -4.50 -0.75
C ASN A 6 11.19 -2.97 -0.55
N GLU A 7 12.35 -2.32 -0.64
CA GLU A 7 12.51 -0.87 -0.46
C GLU A 7 11.65 -0.03 -1.42
N PHE A 8 11.27 -0.62 -2.56
CA PHE A 8 10.48 0.03 -3.60
C PHE A 8 8.97 -0.14 -3.45
N THR A 9 8.51 -0.95 -2.49
CA THR A 9 7.08 -1.28 -2.34
C THR A 9 6.58 -1.14 -0.91
N LEU A 10 5.29 -0.89 -0.79
CA LEU A 10 4.56 -0.91 0.48
C LEU A 10 3.53 -2.05 0.49
N THR A 11 3.11 -2.41 1.69
CA THR A 11 1.98 -3.27 1.98
C THR A 11 0.74 -2.43 2.28
N VAL A 12 -0.45 -3.04 2.17
CA VAL A 12 -1.71 -2.37 2.51
C VAL A 12 -1.74 -1.83 3.96
N PRO A 13 -1.25 -2.56 4.98
CA PRO A 13 -1.16 -2.03 6.35
C PRO A 13 -0.25 -0.79 6.46
N GLU A 14 0.94 -0.80 5.84
CA GLU A 14 1.85 0.35 5.85
C GLU A 14 1.19 1.59 5.24
N LEU A 15 0.55 1.44 4.07
CA LEU A 15 -0.13 2.57 3.43
C LEU A 15 -1.33 3.06 4.27
N ALA A 16 -2.07 2.15 4.89
CA ALA A 16 -3.20 2.50 5.75
C ALA A 16 -2.76 3.35 6.94
N GLU A 17 -1.66 2.98 7.60
CA GLU A 17 -1.09 3.73 8.71
C GLU A 17 -0.56 5.09 8.27
N ILE A 18 0.17 5.16 7.14
CA ILE A 18 0.66 6.43 6.56
C ILE A 18 -0.49 7.40 6.27
N MET A 19 -1.61 6.89 5.74
CA MET A 19 -2.79 7.69 5.40
C MET A 19 -3.70 7.99 6.61
N GLY A 20 -3.49 7.36 7.76
CA GLY A 20 -4.42 7.44 8.89
C GLY A 20 -5.81 6.87 8.57
N ARG A 21 -5.87 5.81 7.74
CA ARG A 21 -7.11 5.17 7.28
C ARG A 21 -7.10 3.67 7.59
N SER A 22 -8.23 2.99 7.38
CA SER A 22 -8.29 1.54 7.54
C SER A 22 -7.72 0.81 6.31
N GLU A 23 -7.22 -0.42 6.49
CA GLU A 23 -6.81 -1.26 5.37
C GLU A 23 -7.93 -1.46 4.34
N GLN A 24 -9.18 -1.59 4.80
CA GLN A 24 -10.33 -1.76 3.92
C GLN A 24 -10.56 -0.53 3.04
N TYR A 25 -10.37 0.68 3.58
CA TYR A 25 -10.43 1.91 2.79
C TYR A 25 -9.38 1.89 1.68
N VAL A 26 -8.12 1.56 2.01
CA VAL A 26 -7.03 1.50 1.02
C VAL A 26 -7.35 0.51 -0.10
N ARG A 27 -7.82 -0.70 0.25
CA ARG A 27 -8.20 -1.72 -0.75
C ARG A 27 -9.27 -1.22 -1.72
N LEU A 28 -10.36 -0.66 -1.19
CA LEU A 28 -11.46 -0.16 -2.00
C LEU A 28 -11.06 1.04 -2.85
N ALA A 29 -10.28 1.97 -2.30
CA ALA A 29 -9.79 3.14 -3.02
C ALA A 29 -8.87 2.73 -4.19
N MET A 30 -7.99 1.74 -3.99
CA MET A 30 -7.16 1.18 -5.06
C MET A 30 -8.00 0.47 -6.12
N GLU A 31 -8.97 -0.36 -5.71
CA GLU A 31 -9.84 -1.10 -6.63
C GLU A 31 -10.72 -0.20 -7.49
N ARG A 32 -11.14 0.94 -6.95
CA ARG A 32 -11.95 1.94 -7.66
C ARG A 32 -11.11 2.92 -8.48
N GLY A 33 -9.78 2.89 -8.35
CA GLY A 33 -8.88 3.85 -8.98
C GLY A 33 -8.96 5.27 -8.39
N GLU A 34 -9.43 5.40 -7.13
CA GLU A 34 -9.52 6.69 -6.43
C GLU A 34 -8.14 7.21 -5.98
N ILE A 35 -7.17 6.30 -5.79
CA ILE A 35 -5.78 6.63 -5.45
C ILE A 35 -4.81 5.98 -6.44
N ASN A 36 -3.87 6.76 -6.96
CA ASN A 36 -2.87 6.29 -7.92
C ASN A 36 -1.56 5.95 -7.22
N VAL A 37 -1.56 4.87 -6.44
CA VAL A 37 -0.41 4.45 -5.60
C VAL A 37 0.17 3.09 -6.02
N GLY A 38 -0.36 2.49 -7.08
CA GLY A 38 0.01 1.15 -7.50
C GLY A 38 -1.09 0.48 -8.31
N SER A 39 -1.12 -0.85 -8.26
CA SER A 39 -2.12 -1.66 -8.97
C SER A 39 -2.76 -2.70 -8.07
N CYS A 40 -4.01 -3.03 -8.39
CA CYS A 40 -4.75 -4.14 -7.81
C CYS A 40 -4.99 -5.20 -8.88
N ARG A 41 -4.77 -6.47 -8.53
CA ARG A 41 -5.05 -7.62 -9.38
C ARG A 41 -6.15 -8.46 -8.75
N ASP A 42 -7.26 -8.60 -9.48
CA ASP A 42 -8.31 -9.57 -9.18
C ASP A 42 -7.76 -10.98 -9.41
N ASN A 43 -7.82 -11.82 -8.37
CA ASN A 43 -7.36 -13.20 -8.40
C ASN A 43 -8.49 -14.20 -8.70
N GLY A 44 -9.71 -13.72 -8.94
CA GLY A 44 -10.89 -14.51 -9.26
C GLY A 44 -11.78 -14.81 -8.05
N LYS A 45 -12.96 -15.39 -8.32
CA LYS A 45 -14.02 -15.64 -7.32
C LYS A 45 -13.49 -16.37 -6.07
N GLY A 46 -13.76 -15.78 -4.91
CA GLY A 46 -13.44 -16.36 -3.60
C GLY A 46 -11.97 -16.23 -3.18
N LYS A 47 -11.11 -15.62 -4.00
CA LYS A 47 -9.72 -15.35 -3.66
C LYS A 47 -9.52 -13.88 -3.26
N ARG A 48 -8.57 -13.64 -2.36
CA ARG A 48 -8.17 -12.28 -2.00
C ARG A 48 -7.43 -11.64 -3.18
N ASN A 49 -7.74 -10.38 -3.46
CA ASN A 49 -7.01 -9.57 -4.44
C ASN A 49 -5.55 -9.38 -4.01
N SER A 50 -4.68 -9.21 -5.00
CA SER A 50 -3.28 -8.86 -4.78
C SER A 50 -3.08 -7.37 -5.01
N TYR A 51 -2.33 -6.72 -4.12
CA TYR A 51 -2.04 -5.29 -4.19
C TYR A 51 -0.54 -5.11 -4.35
N LEU A 52 -0.13 -4.39 -5.39
CA LEU A 52 1.24 -3.94 -5.61
C LEU A 52 1.26 -2.43 -5.40
N ILE A 53 1.81 -1.99 -4.27
CA ILE A 53 1.89 -0.57 -3.91
C ILE A 53 3.31 -0.11 -4.16
N SER A 54 3.49 0.90 -5.02
CA SER A 54 4.81 1.45 -5.33
C SER A 54 5.12 2.59 -4.38
N LYS A 55 6.29 2.56 -3.73
CA LYS A 55 6.76 3.65 -2.87
C LYS A 55 6.75 4.98 -3.62
N LYS A 56 7.29 4.99 -4.84
CA LYS A 56 7.32 6.19 -5.69
C LYS A 56 5.94 6.77 -5.96
N LEU A 57 4.97 5.94 -6.33
CA LEU A 57 3.61 6.42 -6.59
C LEU A 57 2.91 6.92 -5.32
N VAL A 58 3.21 6.33 -4.16
CA VAL A 58 2.73 6.85 -2.87
C VAL A 58 3.36 8.23 -2.59
N GLU A 59 4.66 8.39 -2.83
CA GLU A 59 5.35 9.67 -2.66
C GLU A 59 4.85 10.75 -3.62
N ASP A 60 4.56 10.38 -4.86
CA ASP A 60 3.95 11.29 -5.84
C ASP A 60 2.53 11.73 -5.41
N PHE A 61 1.80 10.89 -4.66
CA PHE A 61 0.43 11.17 -4.20
C PHE A 61 0.37 11.90 -2.85
N LEU A 62 1.24 11.57 -1.90
CA LEU A 62 1.19 12.07 -0.50
C LEU A 62 2.36 12.98 -0.12
N GLY A 63 3.41 13.06 -0.94
CA GLY A 63 4.70 13.65 -0.58
C GLY A 63 5.65 12.65 0.09
N ASP A 64 6.78 13.13 0.61
CA ASP A 64 7.79 12.27 1.25
C ASP A 64 7.20 11.51 2.44
N ILE A 65 7.30 10.18 2.38
CA ILE A 65 6.80 9.25 3.41
C ILE A 65 7.94 8.51 4.14
N THR A 66 9.21 8.87 3.89
CA THR A 66 10.38 8.10 4.34
C THR A 66 10.42 7.94 5.85
N ASP A 67 10.26 9.03 6.61
CA ASP A 67 10.31 8.99 8.07
C ASP A 67 9.19 8.12 8.66
N LYS A 68 7.94 8.33 8.22
CA LYS A 68 6.79 7.53 8.65
C LYS A 68 6.96 6.05 8.32
N LEU A 69 7.42 5.73 7.11
CA LEU A 69 7.63 4.34 6.69
C LEU A 69 8.71 3.66 7.54
N ASN A 70 9.79 4.38 7.86
CA ASN A 70 10.84 3.89 8.74
C ASN A 70 10.32 3.66 10.16
N GLU A 71 9.51 4.56 10.71
CA GLU A 71 8.87 4.38 12.02
C GLU A 71 8.00 3.12 12.05
N ILE A 72 7.21 2.88 11.00
CA ILE A 72 6.31 1.72 10.92
C ILE A 72 7.10 0.41 10.83
N ARG A 73 8.20 0.38 10.06
CA ARG A 73 9.01 -0.83 9.84
C ARG A 73 9.92 -1.20 11.00
N ASN A 74 10.27 -0.23 11.85
CA ASN A 74 11.16 -0.43 13.00
C ASN A 74 10.39 -0.73 14.31
N ARG A 75 9.06 -0.82 14.27
CA ARG A 75 8.21 -1.25 15.39
C ARG A 75 8.10 -2.77 15.44
#